data_AF-A0A0D1TEI9-F1
#
_entry.id   AF-A0A0D1TEI9-F1
#
_cell.length_a   1.000
_cell.length_b   1.000
_cell.length_c   1.000
_cell.angle_alpha   90.00
_cell.angle_beta   90.00
_cell.angle_gamma   90.00
#
_symmetry.space_group_name_H-M   'P 1'
#
loop_
_entity.id
_entity.type
_entity.pdbx_description
1 polymer ?
#
loop_
_entity_poly.entity_id
_entity_poly.type
_entity_poly.pdbx_seq_one_letter_code
_entity_poly.pdbx_strand_id
1 'polypeptide(L)'
;MHKILSLTLIFSLMGCAMPHQPIDNGQCVGVMSSQDAYGYLNPNHYTMQVLALKKEKDVKEYIRYIDPKHPVWVNWKNSRGTRWYTVTAGDFKSKQEAYNALSSLPSHVKQSSPFVLTFAEMQRKQQTSVVRMR
;
A
#
# COMPACT_ATOMS: atom_id res chain seq x y z
N MET A 1 -11.64 63.42 23.75
CA MET A 1 -10.65 62.65 24.52
C MET A 1 -11.15 61.21 24.59
N HIS A 2 -10.66 60.32 23.72
CA HIS A 2 -9.73 59.22 24.06
C HIS A 2 -10.42 58.14 24.93
N LYS A 3 -10.55 56.86 24.57
CA LYS A 3 -9.84 55.98 23.62
C LYS A 3 -10.76 54.82 23.22
N ILE A 4 -10.76 54.43 21.95
CA ILE A 4 -11.35 53.16 21.48
C ILE A 4 -10.28 52.09 21.70
N LEU A 5 -10.53 51.16 22.62
CA LEU A 5 -9.65 50.01 22.85
C LEU A 5 -9.99 48.96 21.78
N SER A 6 -9.20 48.92 20.70
CA SER A 6 -9.28 47.85 19.71
C SER A 6 -8.75 46.56 20.33
N LEU A 7 -9.63 45.56 20.48
CA LEU A 7 -9.24 44.21 20.88
C LEU A 7 -8.86 43.45 19.60
N THR A 8 -7.58 43.41 19.29
CA THR A 8 -7.05 42.65 18.15
C THR A 8 -7.11 41.17 18.50
N LEU A 9 -8.05 40.44 17.90
CA LEU A 9 -8.15 38.98 18.00
C LEU A 9 -7.00 38.36 17.19
N ILE A 10 -5.92 37.97 17.87
CA ILE A 10 -4.82 37.23 17.25
C ILE A 10 -5.32 35.81 16.97
N PHE A 11 -5.67 35.53 15.71
CA PHE A 11 -5.82 34.16 15.22
C PHE A 11 -4.44 33.51 15.16
N SER A 12 -4.04 32.84 16.22
CA SER A 12 -2.93 31.90 16.19
C SER A 12 -3.34 30.71 15.32
N LEU A 13 -2.87 30.67 14.08
CA LEU A 13 -2.86 29.45 13.28
C LEU A 13 -1.97 28.43 14.02
N MET A 14 -2.59 27.59 14.84
CA MET A 14 -1.96 26.35 15.32
C MET A 14 -1.67 25.51 14.07
N GLY A 15 -0.45 25.62 13.56
CA GLY A 15 0.09 24.67 12.61
C GLY A 15 -0.04 23.28 13.22
N CYS A 16 -0.67 22.37 12.49
CA CYS A 16 -0.73 20.97 12.85
C CYS A 16 0.71 20.47 13.03
N ALA A 17 1.12 20.23 14.28
CA ALA A 17 2.33 19.51 14.57
C ALA A 17 2.16 18.09 14.01
N MET A 18 2.77 17.82 12.87
CA MET A 18 2.95 16.46 12.37
C MET A 18 3.81 15.72 13.40
N PRO A 19 3.36 14.59 13.99
CA PRO A 19 4.21 13.84 14.88
C PRO A 19 5.37 13.28 14.05
N HIS A 20 6.58 13.81 14.29
CA HIS A 20 7.82 13.17 13.89
C HIS A 20 7.85 11.79 14.53
N GLN A 21 7.56 10.75 13.74
CA GLN A 21 7.86 9.39 14.15
C GLN A 21 9.39 9.22 14.09
N PRO A 22 10.03 8.68 15.15
CA PRO A 22 11.47 8.50 15.18
C PRO A 22 11.88 7.50 14.09
N ILE A 23 12.92 7.86 13.35
CA ILE A 23 13.56 7.02 12.33
C ILE A 23 14.28 5.89 13.07
N ASP A 24 13.74 4.68 12.94
CA ASP A 24 14.37 3.44 13.40
C ASP A 24 15.45 3.02 12.40
N ASN A 25 16.70 2.97 12.86
CA ASN A 25 17.90 2.72 12.05
C ASN A 25 18.14 1.21 11.87
N GLY A 26 17.23 0.55 11.16
CA GLY A 26 17.34 -0.87 10.82
C GLY A 26 16.68 -1.19 9.49
N GLN A 27 17.44 -1.05 8.39
CA GLN A 27 17.02 -1.29 7.00
C GLN A 27 15.90 -0.38 6.50
N CYS A 28 16.20 0.46 5.50
CA CYS A 28 15.21 1.25 4.75
C CYS A 28 14.31 0.34 3.90
N VAL A 29 13.48 -0.48 4.54
CA VAL A 29 12.22 -0.92 3.96
C VAL A 29 11.16 0.07 4.47
N GLY A 30 11.32 1.34 4.09
CA GLY A 30 10.48 2.42 4.57
C GLY A 30 9.03 2.15 4.22
N VAL A 31 8.14 2.32 5.20
CA VAL A 31 6.71 2.35 4.93
C VAL A 31 6.43 3.53 3.99
N MET A 32 5.84 3.24 2.85
CA MET A 32 5.53 4.19 1.78
C MET A 32 4.02 4.40 1.67
N SER A 33 3.63 5.54 1.09
CA SER A 33 2.28 5.67 0.54
C SER A 33 2.14 4.83 -0.73
N SER A 34 0.90 4.55 -1.15
CA SER A 34 0.65 3.92 -2.47
C SER A 34 1.23 4.74 -3.63
N GLN A 35 1.26 6.08 -3.52
CA GLN A 35 1.83 6.92 -4.57
C GLN A 35 3.35 6.72 -4.67
N ASP A 36 4.06 6.70 -3.53
CA ASP A 36 5.52 6.53 -3.54
C ASP A 36 5.91 5.11 -3.96
N ALA A 37 5.12 4.11 -3.57
CA ALA A 37 5.40 2.71 -3.87
C ALA A 37 5.18 2.34 -5.35
N TYR A 38 4.22 2.99 -6.02
CA TYR A 38 3.76 2.58 -7.36
C TYR A 38 3.87 3.70 -8.41
N GLY A 39 4.08 4.95 -8.03
CA GLY A 39 4.00 6.12 -8.91
C GLY A 39 5.06 6.14 -10.03
N TYR A 40 6.13 5.38 -9.88
CA TYR A 40 7.18 5.22 -10.91
C TYR A 40 6.91 4.04 -11.88
N LEU A 41 5.91 3.21 -11.60
CA LEU A 41 5.55 2.07 -12.45
C LEU A 41 4.68 2.52 -13.63
N ASN A 42 4.68 1.73 -14.70
CA ASN A 42 3.81 2.02 -15.84
C ASN A 42 2.33 1.87 -15.42
N PRO A 43 1.51 2.93 -15.49
CA PRO A 43 0.11 2.88 -15.04
C PRO A 43 -0.75 1.88 -15.82
N ASN A 44 -0.35 1.52 -17.04
CA ASN A 44 -1.05 0.57 -17.92
C ASN A 44 -0.62 -0.88 -17.74
N HIS A 45 0.46 -1.14 -16.98
CA HIS A 45 0.83 -2.49 -16.61
C HIS A 45 -0.13 -3.06 -15.55
N TYR A 46 -0.14 -4.38 -15.48
CA TYR A 46 -1.00 -5.16 -14.61
C TYR A 46 -0.21 -5.71 -13.42
N THR A 47 -0.92 -5.90 -12.32
CA THR A 47 -0.45 -6.59 -11.13
C THR A 47 -1.54 -7.53 -10.65
N MET A 48 -1.16 -8.55 -9.89
CA MET A 48 -2.11 -9.38 -9.15
C MET A 48 -2.16 -8.96 -7.69
N GLN A 49 -3.30 -9.18 -7.04
CA GLN A 49 -3.47 -8.92 -5.62
C GLN A 49 -4.27 -10.02 -4.92
N VAL A 50 -3.79 -10.41 -3.73
CA VAL A 50 -4.52 -11.23 -2.75
C VAL A 50 -5.05 -10.34 -1.63
N LEU A 51 -6.36 -10.42 -1.35
CA LEU A 51 -7.04 -9.59 -0.36
C LEU A 51 -7.20 -10.27 1.00
N ALA A 52 -7.39 -9.40 2.01
CA ALA A 52 -8.02 -9.72 3.28
C ALA A 52 -7.27 -10.74 4.16
N LEU A 53 -5.95 -10.79 4.03
CA LEU A 53 -5.11 -11.53 4.96
C LEU A 53 -5.19 -10.86 6.34
N LYS A 54 -5.55 -11.63 7.37
CA LYS A 54 -5.72 -11.11 8.75
C LYS A 54 -4.49 -11.32 9.62
N LYS A 55 -3.58 -12.22 9.24
CA LYS A 55 -2.36 -12.52 9.99
C LYS A 55 -1.14 -12.34 9.10
N GLU A 56 -0.10 -11.75 9.66
CA GLU A 56 1.18 -11.55 8.96
C GLU A 56 1.82 -12.88 8.49
N LYS A 57 1.59 -13.98 9.21
CA LYS A 57 2.07 -15.31 8.79
C LYS A 57 1.52 -15.71 7.41
N ASP A 58 0.27 -15.35 7.12
CA ASP A 58 -0.40 -15.69 5.86
C ASP A 58 0.20 -14.87 4.70
N VAL A 59 0.70 -13.66 5.00
CA VAL A 59 1.44 -12.81 4.05
C VAL A 59 2.74 -13.49 3.63
N LYS A 60 3.58 -13.91 4.60
CA LYS A 60 4.88 -14.53 4.33
C LYS A 60 4.75 -15.83 3.54
N GLU A 61 3.75 -16.64 3.87
CA GLU A 61 3.45 -17.88 3.14
C GLU A 61 3.10 -17.60 1.68
N TYR A 62 2.21 -16.62 1.41
CA TYR A 62 1.81 -16.32 0.06
C TYR A 62 2.97 -15.81 -0.82
N ILE A 63 3.83 -14.94 -0.28
CA ILE A 63 4.98 -14.37 -0.99
C ILE A 63 5.92 -15.46 -1.54
N ARG A 64 6.04 -16.60 -0.85
CA ARG A 64 6.92 -17.72 -1.24
C ARG A 64 6.50 -18.40 -2.54
N TYR A 65 5.23 -18.27 -2.94
CA TYR A 65 4.72 -18.86 -4.18
C TYR A 65 4.84 -17.93 -5.38
N ILE A 66 5.23 -16.67 -5.17
CA ILE A 66 5.44 -15.72 -6.25
C ILE A 66 6.84 -15.94 -6.83
N ASP A 67 6.95 -16.01 -8.15
CA ASP A 67 8.23 -16.10 -8.87
C ASP A 67 9.22 -15.01 -8.35
N PRO A 68 10.46 -15.38 -7.99
CA PRO A 68 11.46 -14.46 -7.44
C PRO A 68 11.81 -13.27 -8.37
N LYS A 69 11.52 -13.35 -9.68
CA LYS A 69 11.78 -12.25 -10.62
C LYS A 69 10.77 -11.10 -10.54
N HIS A 70 9.60 -11.34 -9.96
CA HIS A 70 8.52 -10.35 -9.89
C HIS A 70 8.58 -9.54 -8.60
N PRO A 71 8.40 -8.21 -8.64
CA PRO A 71 8.37 -7.41 -7.42
C PRO A 71 7.17 -7.77 -6.55
N VAL A 72 7.31 -7.58 -5.23
CA VAL A 72 6.26 -7.90 -4.26
C VAL A 72 6.13 -6.80 -3.23
N TRP A 73 4.90 -6.38 -2.98
CA TRP A 73 4.54 -5.38 -1.98
C TRP A 73 3.51 -5.93 -1.01
N VAL A 74 3.68 -5.59 0.26
CA VAL A 74 2.67 -5.79 1.30
C VAL A 74 2.01 -4.46 1.55
N ASN A 75 0.69 -4.42 1.40
CA ASN A 75 -0.12 -3.25 1.67
C ASN A 75 -0.93 -3.52 2.92
N TRP A 76 -1.15 -2.50 3.75
CA TRP A 76 -2.09 -2.63 4.85
C TRP A 76 -2.85 -1.35 5.14
N LYS A 77 -4.00 -1.55 5.78
CA LYS A 77 -4.80 -0.49 6.40
C LYS A 77 -5.50 -1.03 7.64
N ASN A 78 -5.76 -0.15 8.60
CA ASN A 78 -6.61 -0.47 9.73
C ASN A 78 -8.06 -0.16 9.38
N SER A 79 -8.98 -1.07 9.68
CA SER A 79 -10.42 -0.85 9.58
C SER A 79 -11.13 -1.54 10.74
N ARG A 80 -11.91 -0.78 11.51
CA ARG A 80 -12.66 -1.26 12.70
C ARG A 80 -11.78 -2.06 13.68
N GLY A 81 -10.59 -1.53 14.00
CA GLY A 81 -9.63 -2.17 14.91
C GLY A 81 -8.91 -3.40 14.34
N THR A 82 -9.22 -3.82 13.11
CA THR A 82 -8.53 -4.92 12.42
C THR A 82 -7.54 -4.37 11.40
N ARG A 83 -6.31 -4.85 11.43
CA ARG A 83 -5.34 -4.60 10.35
C ARG A 83 -5.56 -5.60 9.23
N TRP A 84 -5.83 -5.07 8.05
CA TRP A 84 -6.04 -5.86 6.84
C TRP A 84 -4.82 -5.75 5.97
N TYR A 85 -4.29 -6.90 5.55
CA TYR A 85 -3.16 -6.98 4.65
C TYR A 85 -3.63 -7.41 3.27
N THR A 86 -2.95 -6.88 2.26
CA THR A 86 -3.01 -7.38 0.89
C THR A 86 -1.60 -7.56 0.37
N VAL A 87 -1.41 -8.57 -0.47
CA VAL A 87 -0.15 -8.78 -1.17
C VAL A 87 -0.36 -8.46 -2.63
N THR A 88 0.38 -7.48 -3.11
CA THR A 88 0.46 -7.09 -4.51
C THR A 88 1.73 -7.70 -5.09
N ALA A 89 1.65 -8.29 -6.27
CA ALA A 89 2.81 -8.91 -6.90
C ALA A 89 2.81 -8.79 -8.42
N GLY A 90 4.01 -8.60 -8.96
CA GLY A 90 4.26 -8.54 -10.40
C GLY A 90 4.05 -7.17 -11.02
N ASP A 91 4.73 -7.01 -12.16
CA ASP A 91 4.60 -5.87 -13.07
C ASP A 91 4.53 -6.48 -14.48
N PHE A 92 3.30 -6.69 -14.96
CA PHE A 92 3.01 -7.45 -16.17
C PHE A 92 2.58 -6.54 -17.30
N LYS A 93 3.11 -6.77 -18.50
CA LYS A 93 2.80 -5.91 -19.66
C LYS A 93 1.38 -6.11 -20.17
N SER A 94 0.78 -7.26 -19.90
CA SER A 94 -0.56 -7.61 -20.34
C SER A 94 -1.40 -8.25 -19.25
N LYS A 95 -2.73 -8.11 -19.37
CA LYS A 95 -3.68 -8.76 -18.47
C LYS A 95 -3.54 -10.28 -18.50
N GLN A 96 -3.26 -10.85 -19.67
CA GLN A 96 -3.09 -12.30 -19.86
C GLN A 96 -1.86 -12.83 -19.10
N GLU A 97 -0.74 -12.11 -19.16
CA GLU A 97 0.47 -12.46 -18.43
C GLU A 97 0.22 -12.48 -16.92
N ALA A 98 -0.50 -11.48 -16.40
CA ALA A 98 -0.90 -11.43 -14.99
C ALA A 98 -1.84 -12.60 -14.62
N TYR A 99 -2.80 -12.96 -15.48
CA TYR A 99 -3.66 -14.13 -15.23
C TYR A 99 -2.91 -15.46 -15.28
N ASN A 100 -1.92 -15.59 -16.15
CA ASN A 100 -1.07 -16.78 -16.20
C ASN A 100 -0.24 -16.92 -14.92
N ALA A 101 0.29 -15.81 -14.39
CA ALA A 101 0.99 -15.81 -13.11
C ALA A 101 0.04 -16.09 -11.93
N LEU A 102 -1.19 -15.60 -11.97
CA LEU A 102 -2.20 -15.88 -10.95
C LEU A 102 -2.66 -17.34 -10.98
N SER A 103 -2.79 -17.94 -12.17
CA SER A 103 -3.29 -19.32 -12.32
C SER A 103 -2.30 -20.37 -11.82
N SER A 104 -1.00 -20.06 -11.87
CA SER A 104 0.08 -20.91 -11.36
C SER A 104 0.15 -20.94 -9.82
N LEU A 105 -0.57 -20.05 -9.14
CA LEU A 105 -0.63 -20.03 -7.68
C LEU A 105 -1.30 -21.30 -7.13
N PRO A 106 -0.87 -21.79 -5.95
CA PRO A 106 -1.51 -22.91 -5.28
C PRO A 106 -3.01 -22.69 -5.02
N SER A 107 -3.77 -23.78 -4.89
CA SER A 107 -5.21 -23.74 -4.64
C SER A 107 -5.58 -22.97 -3.37
N HIS A 108 -4.84 -23.15 -2.27
CA HIS A 108 -5.10 -22.45 -1.01
C HIS A 108 -4.95 -20.94 -1.12
N VAL A 109 -4.06 -20.46 -1.99
CA VAL A 109 -3.96 -19.04 -2.33
C VAL A 109 -5.19 -18.61 -3.12
N LYS A 110 -5.54 -19.36 -4.17
CA LYS A 110 -6.65 -19.01 -5.07
C LYS A 110 -8.00 -18.97 -4.35
N GLN A 111 -8.16 -19.67 -3.22
CA GLN A 111 -9.35 -19.57 -2.36
C GLN A 111 -9.58 -18.16 -1.78
N SER A 112 -8.54 -17.32 -1.73
CA SER A 112 -8.68 -15.90 -1.35
C SER A 112 -9.24 -15.02 -2.48
N SER A 113 -9.57 -15.61 -3.62
CA SER A 113 -10.05 -14.94 -4.84
C SER A 113 -9.11 -13.78 -5.26
N PRO A 114 -7.83 -14.07 -5.56
CA PRO A 114 -6.94 -13.06 -6.10
C PRO A 114 -7.49 -12.50 -7.40
N PHE A 115 -7.12 -11.26 -7.69
CA PHE A 115 -7.59 -10.57 -8.88
C PHE A 115 -6.47 -9.78 -9.55
N VAL A 116 -6.66 -9.50 -10.84
CA VAL A 116 -5.76 -8.71 -11.67
C VAL A 116 -6.34 -7.31 -11.85
N LEU A 117 -5.49 -6.29 -11.72
CA LEU A 117 -5.82 -4.88 -11.93
C LEU A 117 -4.62 -4.13 -12.51
N THR A 118 -4.85 -2.95 -13.07
CA THR A 118 -3.73 -2.09 -13.49
C THR A 118 -3.14 -1.29 -12.32
N PHE A 119 -1.90 -0.80 -12.45
CA PHE A 119 -1.33 0.11 -11.45
C PHE A 119 -2.12 1.41 -11.34
N ALA A 120 -2.68 1.92 -12.46
CA ALA A 120 -3.56 3.07 -12.41
C ALA A 120 -4.82 2.80 -11.55
N GLU A 121 -5.46 1.64 -11.71
CA GLU A 121 -6.61 1.25 -10.89
C GLU A 121 -6.23 1.08 -9.43
N MET A 122 -5.08 0.46 -9.16
CA MET A 122 -4.59 0.24 -7.81
C MET A 122 -4.35 1.57 -7.08
N GLN A 123 -3.62 2.50 -7.67
CA GLN A 123 -3.32 3.81 -7.05
C GLN A 123 -4.60 4.59 -6.75
N ARG A 124 -5.62 4.52 -7.64
CA ARG A 124 -6.92 5.16 -7.39
C ARG A 124 -7.73 4.49 -6.29
N LYS A 125 -7.74 3.15 -6.23
CA LYS A 125 -8.62 2.37 -5.34
C LYS A 125 -8.01 2.15 -3.95
N GLN A 126 -6.69 2.21 -3.81
CA GLN A 126 -5.98 1.74 -2.62
C GLN A 126 -5.04 2.80 -2.08
N GLN A 127 -5.51 3.53 -1.07
CA GLN A 127 -4.69 4.41 -0.25
C GLN A 127 -4.31 3.65 1.03
N THR A 128 -3.11 3.05 1.02
CA THR A 128 -2.64 2.15 2.06
C THR A 128 -1.19 2.48 2.43
N SER A 129 -0.75 1.97 3.58
CA SER A 129 0.67 1.86 3.88
C SER A 129 1.23 0.68 3.09
N VAL A 130 2.41 0.86 2.48
CA VAL A 130 3.02 -0.13 1.60
C VAL A 130 4.47 -0.37 2.01
N VAL A 131 4.89 -1.63 2.00
CA VAL A 131 6.30 -2.02 2.10
C VAL A 131 6.64 -2.88 0.90
N ARG A 132 7.74 -2.55 0.22
CA ARG A 132 8.29 -3.37 -0.84
C ARG A 132 9.16 -4.46 -0.23
N MET A 133 8.81 -5.72 -0.48
CA MET A 133 9.53 -6.87 0.05
C MET A 133 10.69 -7.28 -0.88
N ARG A 134 10.53 -7.04 -2.18
CA ARG A 134 11.52 -7.26 -3.26
C ARG A 134 11.09 -6.52 -4.52
#